data_AF-A0A2G2QU40-F1
#
_entry.id   AF-A0A2G2QU40-F1
#
_cell.length_a   1.000
_cell.length_b   1.000
_cell.length_c   1.000
_cell.angle_alpha   90.00
_cell.angle_beta   90.00
_cell.angle_gamma   90.00
#
_symmetry.space_group_name_H-M   'P 1'
#
loop_
_entity.id
_entity.type
_entity.pdbx_description
1 polymer ?
#
loop_
_entity_poly.entity_id
_entity_poly.type
_entity_poly.pdbx_seq_one_letter_code
_entity_poly.pdbx_strand_id
1 'polypeptide(L)'
;ANTAVKVLQDIVEHGYVIRGWLGVEARPLTRLAATKLGMDPPSGLVITSIYINSPAHLAGLQPGDIITRINDYWVVDNEKSMNLIADLSPGDSVKLEVIREGQKSTIMAVTGTRPPPE
;
A
#
# COMPACT_ATOMS: atom_id res chain seq x y z
N ALA A 1 1.58 -11.62 -15.37
CA ALA A 1 0.83 -12.90 -15.37
C ALA A 1 1.62 -14.04 -14.72
N ASN A 2 2.18 -13.82 -13.51
CA ASN A 2 2.94 -14.85 -12.77
C ASN A 2 2.39 -15.14 -11.36
N THR A 3 1.28 -14.51 -10.99
CA THR A 3 0.65 -14.62 -9.67
C THR A 3 0.19 -16.05 -9.37
N ALA A 4 -0.31 -16.78 -10.37
CA ALA A 4 -0.76 -18.16 -10.20
C ALA A 4 0.39 -19.12 -9.81
N VAL A 5 1.58 -18.93 -10.39
CA VAL A 5 2.76 -19.74 -10.08
C VAL A 5 3.26 -19.44 -8.66
N LYS A 6 3.34 -18.15 -8.29
CA LYS A 6 3.73 -17.74 -6.92
C LYS A 6 2.76 -18.29 -5.87
N VAL A 7 1.45 -18.17 -6.11
CA VAL A 7 0.43 -18.70 -5.20
C VAL A 7 0.56 -20.22 -5.05
N LEU A 8 0.76 -20.95 -6.14
CA LEU A 8 0.94 -22.40 -6.07
C LEU A 8 2.21 -22.77 -5.29
N GLN A 9 3.31 -22.06 -5.52
CA GLN A 9 4.57 -22.27 -4.81
C GLN A 9 4.43 -22.00 -3.30
N ASP A 10 3.81 -20.88 -2.92
CA ASP A 10 3.56 -20.54 -1.51
C ASP A 10 2.72 -21.63 -0.82
N ILE A 11 1.67 -22.13 -1.49
CA ILE A 11 0.80 -23.18 -0.95
C ILE A 11 1.56 -24.51 -0.81
N VAL A 12 2.38 -24.89 -1.79
CA VAL A 12 3.16 -26.13 -1.75
C VAL A 12 4.23 -26.09 -0.66
N GLU A 13 4.90 -24.96 -0.49
CA GLU A 13 6.01 -24.80 0.46
C GLU A 13 5.54 -24.54 1.90
N HIS A 14 4.51 -23.72 2.09
CA HIS A 14 4.11 -23.20 3.41
C HIS A 14 2.69 -23.57 3.83
N GLY A 15 1.87 -24.13 2.92
CA GLY A 15 0.46 -24.47 3.19
C GLY A 15 -0.50 -23.28 3.13
N TYR A 16 -0.02 -22.05 2.91
CA TYR A 16 -0.81 -20.83 2.76
C TYR A 16 -0.08 -19.80 1.88
N VAL A 17 -0.82 -18.81 1.35
CA VAL A 17 -0.24 -17.76 0.49
C VAL A 17 0.47 -16.70 1.33
N ILE A 18 1.71 -16.39 0.99
CA ILE A 18 2.50 -15.36 1.68
C ILE A 18 2.38 -14.05 0.91
N ARG A 19 1.81 -13.03 1.55
CA ARG A 19 1.67 -11.69 0.97
C ARG A 19 2.08 -10.63 1.98
N GLY A 20 2.77 -9.62 1.47
CA GLY A 20 3.07 -8.41 2.19
C GLY A 20 1.78 -7.73 2.64
N TRP A 21 1.77 -7.30 3.88
CA TRP A 21 0.66 -6.59 4.48
C TRP A 21 1.16 -5.34 5.20
N LEU A 22 0.53 -4.21 4.93
CA LEU A 22 0.83 -2.94 5.62
C LEU A 22 -0.16 -2.62 6.74
N GLY A 23 -1.35 -3.22 6.73
CA GLY A 23 -2.42 -2.88 7.68
C GLY A 23 -3.02 -1.50 7.46
N VAL A 24 -3.30 -1.17 6.20
CA VAL A 24 -4.03 0.04 5.81
C VAL A 24 -5.31 -0.34 5.08
N GLU A 25 -6.35 0.45 5.28
CA GLU A 25 -7.45 0.56 4.33
C GLU A 25 -7.24 1.84 3.53
N ALA A 26 -7.30 1.73 2.21
CA ALA A 26 -7.14 2.85 1.32
C ALA A 26 -8.21 2.82 0.22
N ARG A 27 -8.57 4.01 -0.25
CA ARG A 27 -9.54 4.17 -1.33
C ARG A 27 -8.94 5.00 -2.45
N PRO A 28 -9.33 4.73 -3.72
CA PRO A 28 -9.00 5.60 -4.84
C PRO A 28 -9.43 7.04 -4.58
N LEU A 29 -8.53 7.99 -4.79
CA LEU A 29 -8.89 9.39 -4.85
C LEU A 29 -9.61 9.67 -6.17
N THR A 30 -10.73 10.41 -6.11
CA THR A 30 -11.40 10.82 -7.35
C THR A 30 -10.54 11.84 -8.10
N ARG A 31 -10.55 11.80 -9.43
CA ARG A 31 -9.80 12.75 -10.27
C ARG A 31 -10.09 14.21 -9.88
N LEU A 32 -11.36 14.53 -9.64
CA LEU A 32 -11.78 15.87 -9.22
C LEU A 32 -11.13 16.30 -7.89
N ALA A 33 -11.08 15.41 -6.89
CA ALA A 33 -10.44 15.70 -5.62
C ALA A 33 -8.93 15.88 -5.78
N ALA A 34 -8.27 15.00 -6.55
CA ALA A 34 -6.84 15.09 -6.82
C ALA A 34 -6.46 16.40 -7.54
N THR A 35 -7.25 16.81 -8.54
CA THR A 35 -7.05 18.09 -9.25
C THR A 35 -7.23 19.29 -8.33
N LYS A 36 -8.22 19.27 -7.42
CA LYS A 36 -8.41 20.33 -6.41
C LYS A 36 -7.23 20.43 -5.43
N LEU A 37 -6.53 19.32 -5.20
CA LEU A 37 -5.30 19.28 -4.39
C LEU A 37 -4.04 19.63 -5.20
N GLY A 38 -4.17 20.02 -6.47
CA GLY A 38 -3.03 20.40 -7.32
C GLY A 38 -2.11 19.22 -7.68
N MET A 39 -2.63 17.99 -7.66
CA MET A 39 -1.84 16.79 -7.95
C MET A 39 -1.65 16.59 -9.45
N ASP A 40 -0.41 16.33 -9.86
CA ASP A 40 -0.04 15.93 -11.22
C ASP A 40 0.90 14.71 -11.16
N PRO A 41 0.46 13.50 -11.58
CA PRO A 41 -0.87 13.19 -12.12
C PRO A 41 -1.99 13.32 -11.06
N PRO A 42 -3.24 13.59 -11.44
CA PRO A 42 -4.37 13.71 -10.53
C PRO A 42 -4.88 12.32 -10.07
N SER A 43 -4.01 11.55 -9.42
CA SER A 43 -4.28 10.19 -8.94
C SER A 43 -3.56 9.88 -7.63
N GLY A 44 -4.12 8.95 -6.86
CA GLY A 44 -3.54 8.51 -5.59
C GLY A 44 -4.51 7.64 -4.79
N LEU A 45 -4.01 7.06 -3.71
CA LEU A 45 -4.80 6.30 -2.74
C LEU A 45 -4.85 7.08 -1.43
N VAL A 46 -6.05 7.43 -0.97
CA VAL A 46 -6.23 8.04 0.35
C VAL A 46 -6.37 6.95 1.40
N ILE A 47 -5.57 7.01 2.45
CA ILE A 47 -5.68 6.11 3.60
C ILE A 47 -6.90 6.51 4.42
N THR A 48 -7.84 5.59 4.58
CA THR A 48 -9.08 5.81 5.35
C THR A 48 -8.97 5.30 6.77
N SER A 49 -8.20 4.23 6.99
CA SER A 49 -7.97 3.66 8.31
C SER A 49 -6.64 2.91 8.35
N ILE A 50 -6.12 2.73 9.56
CA ILE A 50 -4.87 2.00 9.82
C ILE A 50 -5.11 1.06 10.99
N TYR A 51 -4.68 -0.19 10.84
CA TYR A 51 -4.71 -1.18 11.91
C TYR A 51 -3.66 -0.83 12.96
N ILE A 52 -4.05 -0.79 14.24
CA ILE A 52 -3.12 -0.52 15.34
C ILE A 52 -2.05 -1.60 15.39
N ASN A 53 -0.81 -1.19 15.66
CA ASN A 53 0.40 -2.04 15.66
C ASN A 53 0.72 -2.71 14.31
N SER A 54 0.09 -2.28 13.22
CA SER A 54 0.47 -2.69 11.88
C SER A 54 1.79 -2.06 11.43
N PRO A 55 2.43 -2.60 10.38
CA PRO A 55 3.55 -1.95 9.71
C PRO A 55 3.34 -0.49 9.36
N ALA A 56 2.16 -0.12 8.86
CA ALA A 56 1.86 1.26 8.51
C ALA A 56 1.77 2.16 9.75
N HIS A 57 1.18 1.66 10.84
CA HIS A 57 1.12 2.37 12.10
C HIS A 57 2.54 2.62 12.65
N LEU A 58 3.38 1.59 12.67
CA LEU A 58 4.76 1.68 13.13
C LEU A 58 5.63 2.59 12.24
N ALA A 59 5.32 2.66 10.95
CA ALA A 59 5.96 3.57 10.00
C ALA A 59 5.50 5.04 10.12
N GLY A 60 4.47 5.32 10.92
CA GLY A 60 3.94 6.67 11.12
C GLY A 60 3.02 7.17 10.01
N LEU A 61 2.44 6.27 9.21
CA LEU A 61 1.32 6.60 8.33
C LEU A 61 0.09 6.99 9.16
N GLN A 62 -0.76 7.83 8.58
CA GLN A 62 -1.96 8.34 9.25
C GLN A 62 -3.17 8.29 8.32
N PRO A 63 -4.39 8.12 8.86
CA PRO A 63 -5.61 8.37 8.10
C PRO A 63 -5.61 9.79 7.51
N GLY A 64 -5.99 9.92 6.25
CA GLY A 64 -5.91 11.17 5.49
C GLY A 64 -4.64 11.33 4.66
N ASP A 65 -3.60 10.49 4.88
CA ASP A 65 -2.44 10.45 3.99
C ASP A 65 -2.85 10.01 2.59
N ILE A 66 -2.34 10.71 1.58
CA ILE A 66 -2.58 10.38 0.18
C ILE A 66 -1.29 9.77 -0.39
N ILE A 67 -1.29 8.47 -0.64
CA ILE A 67 -0.19 7.76 -1.29
C ILE A 67 -0.19 8.09 -2.78
N THR A 68 0.90 8.66 -3.26
CA THR A 68 1.09 9.03 -4.67
C THR A 68 2.04 8.09 -5.39
N ARG A 69 2.97 7.46 -4.65
CA ARG A 69 3.96 6.53 -5.20
C ARG A 69 4.24 5.40 -4.22
N ILE A 70 4.38 4.20 -4.77
CA ILE A 70 4.79 2.98 -4.05
C ILE A 70 6.06 2.48 -4.72
N ASN A 71 7.17 2.49 -3.99
CA ASN A 71 8.52 2.31 -4.49
C ASN A 71 8.78 3.27 -5.67
N ASP A 72 9.00 2.71 -6.86
CA ASP A 72 9.26 3.48 -8.09
C ASP A 72 8.03 3.67 -8.97
N TYR A 73 6.85 3.22 -8.51
CA TYR A 73 5.63 3.19 -9.31
C TYR A 73 4.62 4.24 -8.85
N TRP A 74 4.15 5.04 -9.80
CA TRP A 74 3.06 5.98 -9.57
C TRP A 74 1.74 5.26 -9.32
N VAL A 75 0.98 5.75 -8.35
CA VAL A 75 -0.36 5.27 -8.01
C VAL A 75 -1.37 5.89 -8.98
N VAL A 76 -1.39 5.39 -10.21
CA VAL A 76 -2.33 5.80 -11.27
C VAL A 76 -3.47 4.79 -11.41
N ASP A 77 -3.14 3.51 -11.26
CA ASP A 77 -4.07 2.39 -11.31
C ASP A 77 -4.17 1.77 -9.90
N ASN A 78 -5.37 1.84 -9.33
CA ASN A 78 -5.59 1.43 -7.95
C ASN A 78 -5.46 -0.08 -7.75
N GLU A 79 -5.96 -0.89 -8.69
CA GLU A 79 -5.86 -2.35 -8.59
C GLU A 79 -4.39 -2.77 -8.69
N LYS A 80 -3.66 -2.17 -9.64
CA LYS A 80 -2.22 -2.41 -9.77
C LYS A 80 -1.46 -1.98 -8.52
N SER A 81 -1.82 -0.85 -7.91
CA SER A 81 -1.14 -0.32 -6.73
C SER A 81 -1.35 -1.18 -5.49
N MET A 82 -2.55 -1.72 -5.29
CA MET A 82 -2.82 -2.68 -4.22
C MET A 82 -2.05 -3.99 -4.44
N ASN A 83 -1.96 -4.45 -5.70
CA ASN A 83 -1.16 -5.64 -6.04
C ASN A 83 0.33 -5.44 -5.79
N LEU A 84 0.89 -4.23 -6.00
CA LEU A 84 2.30 -3.94 -5.72
C LEU A 84 2.68 -4.21 -4.26
N ILE A 85 1.79 -3.93 -3.30
CA ILE A 85 2.03 -4.21 -1.88
C ILE A 85 1.85 -5.70 -1.59
N ALA A 86 0.83 -6.34 -2.18
CA ALA A 86 0.53 -7.74 -1.99
C ALA A 86 1.61 -8.68 -2.60
N ASP A 87 2.33 -8.21 -3.61
CA ASP A 87 3.41 -8.94 -4.27
C ASP A 87 4.72 -8.94 -3.45
N LEU A 88 4.87 -8.04 -2.48
CA LEU A 88 5.99 -8.03 -1.55
C LEU A 88 5.92 -9.22 -0.57
N SER A 89 7.07 -9.61 -0.03
CA SER A 89 7.17 -10.61 1.04
C SER A 89 7.21 -9.92 2.39
N PRO A 90 6.60 -10.49 3.46
CA PRO A 90 6.80 -9.98 4.82
C PRO A 90 8.28 -9.81 5.15
N GLY A 91 8.65 -8.66 5.72
CA GLY A 91 10.03 -8.25 5.97
C GLY A 91 10.61 -7.32 4.89
N ASP A 92 9.96 -7.22 3.71
CA ASP A 92 10.42 -6.31 2.67
C ASP A 92 10.15 -4.86 3.05
N SER A 93 11.11 -3.99 2.75
CA SER A 93 10.96 -2.55 2.88
C SER A 93 10.21 -1.99 1.66
N VAL A 94 9.19 -1.17 1.92
CA VAL A 94 8.46 -0.43 0.91
C VAL A 94 8.61 1.07 1.16
N LYS A 95 8.96 1.81 0.10
CA LYS A 95 9.02 3.27 0.12
C LYS A 95 7.67 3.82 -0.34
N LEU A 96 7.06 4.69 0.45
CA LEU A 96 5.79 5.33 0.14
C LEU A 96 6.02 6.84 0.05
N GLU A 97 5.66 7.44 -1.08
CA GLU A 97 5.55 8.90 -1.15
C GLU A 97 4.10 9.27 -0.86
N VAL A 98 3.92 10.11 0.14
CA VAL A 98 2.61 10.53 0.64
C VAL A 98 2.49 12.05 0.63
N ILE A 99 1.25 12.51 0.51
CA ILE A 99 0.87 13.90 0.74
C ILE A 99 0.04 13.95 2.03
N ARG A 100 0.50 14.74 3.00
CA ARG A 100 -0.22 15.02 4.26
C ARG A 100 -0.40 16.53 4.36
N GLU A 101 -1.64 17.00 4.45
CA GLU A 101 -1.95 18.43 4.54
C GLU A 101 -1.27 19.30 3.46
N GLY A 102 -1.12 18.74 2.25
CA GLY A 102 -0.46 19.40 1.12
C GLY A 102 1.07 19.32 1.11
N GLN A 103 1.69 18.78 2.16
CA GLN A 103 3.14 18.55 2.22
C GLN A 103 3.48 17.14 1.74
N LYS A 104 4.52 17.05 0.90
CA LYS A 104 5.05 15.77 0.41
C LYS A 104 6.04 15.21 1.42
N SER A 105 5.85 13.94 1.78
CA SER A 105 6.71 13.21 2.69
C SER A 105 7.02 11.83 2.12
N THR A 106 8.19 11.30 2.45
CA THR A 106 8.54 9.91 2.15
C THR A 106 8.53 9.12 3.44
N ILE A 107 7.80 8.00 3.46
CA ILE A 107 7.69 7.09 4.59
C ILE A 107 8.20 5.72 4.15
N MET A 108 9.09 5.13 4.92
CA MET A 108 9.49 3.74 4.73
C MET A 108 8.72 2.86 5.71
N ALA A 109 8.13 1.79 5.19
CA ALA A 109 7.45 0.78 6.00
C ALA A 109 8.06 -0.60 5.73
N VAL A 110 8.06 -1.46 6.74
CA VAL A 110 8.50 -2.85 6.59
C VAL A 110 7.27 -3.74 6.58
N THR A 111 6.95 -4.34 5.45
CA THR A 111 5.75 -5.18 5.30
C THR A 111 5.74 -6.32 6.32
N GLY A 112 4.55 -6.66 6.81
CA GLY A 112 4.34 -7.74 7.75
C GLY A 112 3.44 -8.82 7.17
N THR A 113 3.12 -9.81 7.98
CA THR A 113 2.12 -10.84 7.65
C THR A 113 0.74 -10.35 8.08
N ARG A 114 -0.27 -10.53 7.22
CA ARG A 114 -1.66 -10.23 7.58
C ARG A 114 -2.11 -11.16 8.71
N PRO A 115 -2.66 -10.65 9.83
CA PRO A 115 -3.28 -11.48 10.85
C PRO A 115 -4.43 -12.31 10.26
N PRO A 116 -4.69 -13.53 10.76
CA PRO A 116 -5.87 -14.28 10.36
C PRO A 116 -7.13 -13.47 10.70
N PRO A 117 -8.20 -13.54 9.87
CA PRO A 117 -9.50 -13.00 10.25
C PRO A 117 -9.98 -13.72 11.52
N GLU A 118 -10.48 -12.94 12.49
CA GLU A 118 -11.18 -13.48 13.67
C GLU A 118 -12.47 -14.21 13.29
#